data_AF-A0A2E3MSJ6-F1
#
_entry.id   AF-A0A2E3MSJ6-F1
#
_cell.length_a   1.000
_cell.length_b   1.000
_cell.length_c   1.000
_cell.angle_alpha   90.00
_cell.angle_beta   90.00
_cell.angle_gamma   90.00
#
_symmetry.space_group_name_H-M   'P 1'
#
loop_
_entity.id
_entity.type
_entity.pdbx_description
1 polymer ?
#
loop_
_entity_poly.entity_id
_entity_poly.type
_entity_poly.pdbx_seq_one_letter_code
_entity_poly.pdbx_strand_id
1 'polypeptide(L)'
;MPTTETKRQQQVCKSKSCKPLRRPEALNSHLLATVLLVLIYGGQRLPAQEGQAPRNTRSAQLRFAKPVLLSDQNRKQDGVAFGGWGPHLRSVLRMNDDSLWYVMDHSKGDVKNNDQLYYLQQQDGLWRRVVEQDLIPGANQGYAHVTNGKEIFSYGVNFRLEELHECKLHTESLVRLGCTVVRNNIGDPIALGGGANYVGAAISPQGTRLVWWVVVTPAGTQQWRYVYNRGDRWQGPICTNLSETRGGLSYIYVRFVNENRVALSGQLWVGAFPDGSAQATLTHFRLGDPIQGYHTLKSPDEKGFPKSGSDLWVNQESATVHAVVEGFGNGLCDNKVHYYTFNLREPWRELTPLQSFQGYFRARFTQLEKGDLFLVLGGATGSSKIDVLHMTKNRITDPVNWKLANKLAPAMPGKTHYAPTAIWIENRAYQTTAVKDLSFAITGEYPQKDHEIWFYSGYFR
;
A
#
# COMPACT_ATOMS: atom_id res chain seq x y z
N MET A 1 11.05 44.09 20.94
CA MET A 1 11.91 43.00 21.44
C MET A 1 12.24 42.11 20.25
N PRO A 2 13.52 41.84 19.94
CA PRO A 2 13.89 41.22 18.68
C PRO A 2 13.66 39.70 18.71
N THR A 3 13.09 39.20 17.63
CA THR A 3 12.78 37.81 17.32
C THR A 3 14.03 37.06 16.85
N THR A 4 14.40 36.00 17.56
CA THR A 4 15.48 35.08 17.16
C THR A 4 14.97 34.05 16.15
N GLU A 5 15.22 34.29 14.86
CA GLU A 5 15.06 33.29 13.80
C GLU A 5 16.09 32.17 13.97
N THR A 6 15.65 30.95 14.28
CA THR A 6 16.53 29.77 14.26
C THR A 6 16.47 29.12 12.89
N LYS A 7 17.44 29.43 12.02
CA LYS A 7 17.65 28.73 10.74
C LYS A 7 18.07 27.28 11.00
N ARG A 8 17.17 26.31 10.79
CA ARG A 8 17.52 24.89 10.65
C ARG A 8 18.14 24.65 9.28
N GLN A 9 19.46 24.49 9.22
CA GLN A 9 20.16 23.99 8.04
C GLN A 9 19.78 22.51 7.82
N GLN A 10 19.13 22.21 6.70
CA GLN A 10 19.03 20.86 6.17
C GLN A 10 20.44 20.42 5.72
N GLN A 11 20.98 19.40 6.38
CA GLN A 11 22.24 18.78 6.01
C GLN A 11 22.00 17.92 4.75
N VAL A 12 22.20 18.54 3.58
CA VAL A 12 22.30 17.83 2.30
C VAL A 12 23.58 16.98 2.33
N CYS A 13 23.43 15.66 2.28
CA CYS A 13 24.57 14.75 2.13
C CYS A 13 25.29 15.05 0.81
N LYS A 14 26.41 15.77 0.89
CA LYS A 14 27.42 15.79 -0.16
C LYS A 14 28.01 14.39 -0.27
N SER A 15 27.79 13.74 -1.41
CA SER A 15 28.38 12.45 -1.75
C SER A 15 29.91 12.55 -1.67
N LYS A 16 30.52 11.86 -0.71
CA LYS A 16 31.97 11.57 -0.78
C LYS A 16 32.16 10.49 -1.83
N SER A 17 32.75 10.90 -2.94
CA SER A 17 33.25 10.03 -4.01
C SER A 17 34.07 8.87 -3.42
N CYS A 18 33.63 7.64 -3.65
CA CYS A 18 34.48 6.46 -3.48
C CYS A 18 35.67 6.57 -4.45
N LYS A 19 36.87 6.77 -3.92
CA LYS A 19 38.11 6.54 -4.67
C LYS A 19 38.28 5.03 -4.87
N PRO A 20 38.65 4.55 -6.07
CA PRO A 20 38.92 3.13 -6.28
C PRO A 20 40.23 2.76 -5.57
N LEU A 21 40.18 1.71 -4.74
CA LEU A 21 41.40 1.09 -4.20
C LEU A 21 42.17 0.44 -5.35
N ARG A 22 43.44 0.86 -5.50
CA ARG A 22 44.44 0.26 -6.38
C ARG A 22 44.73 -1.18 -5.92
N ARG A 23 44.68 -2.12 -6.86
CA ARG A 23 45.31 -3.44 -6.73
C ARG A 23 46.84 -3.28 -6.86
N PRO A 24 47.66 -4.04 -6.14
CA PRO A 24 49.03 -4.29 -6.53
C PRO A 24 49.09 -5.51 -7.48
N GLU A 25 49.82 -5.34 -8.58
CA GLU A 25 50.30 -6.41 -9.46
C GLU A 25 51.57 -7.05 -8.88
N ALA A 26 51.67 -8.38 -8.98
CA ALA A 26 52.91 -9.17 -9.13
C ALA A 26 52.54 -10.67 -9.02
N LEU A 27 53.13 -11.64 -9.71
CA LEU A 27 53.91 -11.69 -10.95
C LEU A 27 53.88 -13.19 -11.36
N ASN A 28 53.78 -13.46 -12.66
CA ASN A 28 54.19 -14.65 -13.42
C ASN A 28 54.72 -15.91 -12.70
N SER A 29 54.31 -17.11 -13.15
CA SER A 29 55.10 -17.94 -14.11
C SER A 29 54.57 -19.39 -14.29
N HIS A 30 54.53 -19.84 -15.56
CA HIS A 30 54.84 -21.18 -16.14
C HIS A 30 54.18 -22.47 -15.55
N LEU A 31 53.85 -23.57 -16.25
CA LEU A 31 54.25 -24.17 -17.53
C LEU A 31 53.30 -25.37 -17.85
N LEU A 32 52.97 -25.56 -19.15
CA LEU A 32 52.80 -26.78 -19.97
C LEU A 32 52.23 -28.16 -19.48
N ALA A 33 51.57 -28.80 -20.47
CA ALA A 33 51.47 -30.25 -20.81
C ALA A 33 50.15 -30.97 -20.42
N THR A 34 49.23 -31.22 -21.37
CA THR A 34 49.11 -32.35 -22.33
C THR A 34 48.80 -33.71 -21.66
N VAL A 35 47.67 -34.33 -22.03
CA VAL A 35 47.55 -35.67 -22.65
C VAL A 35 46.13 -36.27 -22.49
N LEU A 36 45.61 -36.67 -23.65
CA LEU A 36 44.52 -37.59 -23.97
C LEU A 36 44.45 -38.85 -23.08
N LEU A 37 43.25 -39.33 -22.73
CA LEU A 37 42.98 -40.77 -22.83
C LEU A 37 41.50 -41.04 -23.10
N VAL A 38 41.26 -41.59 -24.28
CA VAL A 38 40.03 -42.26 -24.71
C VAL A 38 40.09 -43.68 -24.16
N LEU A 39 39.05 -44.14 -23.47
CA LEU A 39 38.76 -45.57 -23.37
C LEU A 39 37.28 -45.83 -23.60
N ILE A 40 37.07 -46.64 -24.63
CA ILE A 40 35.83 -47.18 -25.16
C ILE A 40 35.34 -48.28 -24.22
N TYR A 41 34.06 -48.27 -23.85
CA TYR A 41 33.33 -49.50 -23.58
C TYR A 41 31.93 -49.40 -24.19
N GLY A 42 31.71 -50.23 -25.22
CA GLY A 42 30.41 -50.46 -25.81
C GLY A 42 29.57 -51.40 -24.96
N GLY A 43 28.27 -51.16 -24.92
CA GLY A 43 27.29 -52.00 -24.25
C GLY A 43 25.87 -51.65 -24.71
N GLN A 44 25.39 -52.42 -25.69
CA GLN A 44 24.00 -52.80 -25.97
C GLN A 44 22.88 -51.74 -25.77
N ARG A 45 22.34 -51.25 -26.89
CA ARG A 45 21.02 -50.59 -26.95
C ARG A 45 19.91 -51.63 -26.99
N LEU A 46 19.07 -51.68 -25.95
CA LEU A 46 17.71 -52.23 -26.01
C LEU A 46 16.73 -51.10 -26.36
N PRO A 47 15.71 -51.33 -27.21
CA PRO A 47 14.69 -50.32 -27.50
C PRO A 47 13.67 -50.30 -26.37
N ALA A 48 13.75 -49.30 -25.49
CA ALA A 48 12.69 -49.02 -24.53
C ALA A 48 11.67 -48.08 -25.19
N GLN A 49 10.41 -48.50 -25.17
CA GLN A 49 9.22 -47.81 -25.65
C GLN A 49 9.24 -46.30 -25.35
N GLU A 50 8.91 -45.51 -26.37
CA GLU A 50 8.44 -44.13 -26.20
C GLU A 50 7.16 -44.12 -25.36
N GLY A 51 7.33 -44.15 -24.03
CA GLY A 51 6.35 -43.55 -23.14
C GLY A 51 6.34 -42.07 -23.44
N GLN A 52 5.38 -41.62 -24.24
CA GLN A 52 5.08 -40.20 -24.38
C GLN A 52 4.87 -39.64 -22.97
N ALA A 53 5.88 -38.93 -22.47
CA ALA A 53 5.73 -38.10 -21.29
C ALA A 53 4.50 -37.21 -21.54
N PRO A 54 3.58 -37.09 -20.57
CA PRO A 54 2.42 -36.24 -20.74
C PRO A 54 2.92 -34.86 -21.15
N ARG A 55 2.35 -34.32 -22.25
CA ARG A 55 2.64 -32.97 -22.73
C ARG A 55 2.71 -32.06 -21.51
N ASN A 56 3.89 -31.50 -21.24
CA ASN A 56 4.09 -30.46 -20.25
C ASN A 56 2.96 -29.44 -20.45
N THR A 57 1.95 -29.48 -19.58
CA THR A 57 1.03 -28.37 -19.40
C THR A 57 1.92 -27.20 -19.05
N ARG A 58 2.19 -26.32 -20.02
CA ARG A 58 2.88 -25.06 -19.78
C ARG A 58 2.05 -24.37 -18.71
N SER A 59 2.54 -24.37 -17.48
CA SER A 59 1.92 -23.63 -16.40
C SER A 59 1.84 -22.19 -16.86
N ALA A 60 0.64 -21.61 -16.77
CA ALA A 60 0.44 -20.23 -17.19
C ALA A 60 1.43 -19.34 -16.43
N GLN A 61 2.32 -18.66 -17.17
CA GLN A 61 3.39 -17.87 -16.56
C GLN A 61 2.92 -16.43 -16.47
N LEU A 62 2.92 -15.85 -15.27
CA LEU A 62 2.65 -14.43 -15.10
C LEU A 62 3.73 -13.60 -15.84
N ARG A 63 3.28 -12.67 -16.68
CA ARG A 63 4.16 -11.71 -17.37
C ARG A 63 3.67 -10.30 -17.11
N PHE A 64 4.61 -9.37 -17.03
CA PHE A 64 4.32 -7.95 -16.95
C PHE A 64 4.41 -7.31 -18.34
N ALA A 65 3.42 -6.48 -18.66
CA ALA A 65 3.58 -5.50 -19.71
C ALA A 65 4.67 -4.48 -19.32
N LYS A 66 5.18 -3.75 -20.32
CA LYS A 66 6.04 -2.59 -20.06
C LYS A 66 5.25 -1.58 -19.20
N PRO A 67 5.82 -1.02 -18.12
CA PRO A 67 5.11 -0.02 -17.33
C PRO A 67 4.79 1.21 -18.18
N VAL A 68 3.62 1.79 -17.95
CA VAL A 68 3.13 2.98 -18.66
C VAL A 68 2.95 4.12 -17.67
N LEU A 69 3.21 5.35 -18.13
CA LEU A 69 2.97 6.53 -17.31
C LEU A 69 1.46 6.70 -17.12
N LEU A 70 1.02 6.71 -15.87
CA LEU A 70 -0.37 6.95 -15.48
C LEU A 70 -0.63 8.45 -15.40
N SER A 71 0.29 9.20 -14.79
CA SER A 71 0.21 10.65 -14.64
C SER A 71 1.58 11.22 -14.28
N ASP A 72 1.87 12.43 -14.72
CA ASP A 72 3.00 13.28 -14.32
C ASP A 72 2.56 14.45 -13.42
N GLN A 73 1.31 14.43 -12.96
CA GLN A 73 0.72 15.51 -12.16
C GLN A 73 0.39 15.07 -10.74
N ASN A 74 1.14 14.12 -10.21
CA ASN A 74 0.97 13.72 -8.83
C ASN A 74 1.36 14.86 -7.90
N ARG A 75 0.51 15.10 -6.89
CA ARG A 75 0.74 16.12 -5.88
C ARG A 75 2.12 15.92 -5.23
N LYS A 76 2.88 17.00 -5.10
CA LYS A 76 4.09 17.08 -4.28
C LYS A 76 4.25 18.51 -3.79
N GLN A 77 4.98 18.68 -2.69
CA GLN A 77 5.45 19.97 -2.23
C GLN A 77 6.86 19.81 -1.69
N ASP A 78 7.83 20.42 -2.37
CA ASP A 78 9.25 20.25 -2.06
C ASP A 78 9.54 20.61 -0.60
N GLY A 79 10.22 19.71 0.09
CA GLY A 79 10.55 19.85 1.52
C GLY A 79 9.38 19.68 2.49
N VAL A 80 8.15 19.50 2.00
CA VAL A 80 6.94 19.34 2.83
C VAL A 80 6.30 17.98 2.64
N ALA A 81 5.99 17.58 1.41
CA ALA A 81 5.31 16.34 1.09
C ALA A 81 5.81 15.73 -0.22
N PHE A 82 6.28 14.48 -0.15
CA PHE A 82 6.66 13.70 -1.34
C PHE A 82 5.45 13.04 -1.99
N GLY A 83 5.52 12.73 -3.29
CA GLY A 83 4.36 12.27 -4.03
C GLY A 83 3.76 10.93 -3.60
N GLY A 84 4.54 10.07 -2.94
CA GLY A 84 4.04 8.84 -2.32
C GLY A 84 3.36 9.01 -0.96
N TRP A 85 3.08 10.25 -0.53
CA TRP A 85 2.41 10.49 0.75
C TRP A 85 0.99 9.92 0.76
N GLY A 86 0.67 9.18 1.83
CA GLY A 86 -0.67 8.59 2.02
C GLY A 86 -0.96 7.48 1.01
N PRO A 87 -0.12 6.43 0.92
CA PRO A 87 -0.31 5.36 -0.05
C PRO A 87 -1.59 4.53 0.17
N HIS A 88 -2.26 4.72 1.31
CA HIS A 88 -3.52 4.06 1.66
C HIS A 88 -4.76 4.81 1.14
N LEU A 89 -4.57 6.00 0.57
CA LEU A 89 -5.63 6.91 0.17
C LEU A 89 -6.07 6.69 -1.29
N ARG A 90 -5.25 6.01 -2.08
CA ARG A 90 -5.51 5.78 -3.50
C ARG A 90 -5.35 4.30 -3.83
N SER A 91 -6.00 3.87 -4.89
CA SER A 91 -5.93 2.51 -5.39
C SER A 91 -6.27 2.53 -6.88
N VAL A 92 -5.83 1.51 -7.60
CA VAL A 92 -6.35 1.19 -8.93
C VAL A 92 -7.73 0.58 -8.73
N LEU A 93 -8.76 1.17 -9.31
CA LEU A 93 -10.16 0.76 -9.14
C LEU A 93 -10.66 0.08 -10.42
N ARG A 94 -11.43 -1.00 -10.27
CA ARG A 94 -12.07 -1.71 -11.38
C ARG A 94 -13.58 -1.57 -11.31
N MET A 95 -14.17 -1.19 -12.43
CA MET A 95 -15.62 -1.15 -12.62
C MET A 95 -16.17 -2.48 -13.11
N ASN A 96 -17.49 -2.66 -13.08
CA ASN A 96 -18.16 -3.89 -13.50
C ASN A 96 -18.01 -4.18 -15.00
N ASP A 97 -17.73 -3.16 -15.80
CA ASP A 97 -17.40 -3.24 -17.24
C ASP A 97 -15.91 -3.55 -17.50
N ASP A 98 -15.17 -3.92 -16.46
CA ASP A 98 -13.72 -4.15 -16.43
C ASP A 98 -12.82 -2.94 -16.68
N SER A 99 -13.38 -1.73 -16.85
CA SER A 99 -12.57 -0.53 -16.98
C SER A 99 -11.77 -0.25 -15.71
N LEU A 100 -10.50 0.13 -15.89
CA LEU A 100 -9.61 0.53 -14.81
C LEU A 100 -9.59 2.04 -14.65
N TRP A 101 -9.66 2.47 -13.40
CA TRP A 101 -9.74 3.86 -12.98
C TRP A 101 -8.71 4.17 -11.91
N TYR A 102 -8.29 5.43 -11.88
CA TYR A 102 -7.41 5.96 -10.85
C TYR A 102 -7.84 7.39 -10.54
N VAL A 103 -7.99 7.71 -9.25
CA VAL A 103 -8.40 9.04 -8.81
C VAL A 103 -7.24 9.72 -8.10
N MET A 104 -6.97 10.95 -8.51
CA MET A 104 -5.94 11.79 -7.95
C MET A 104 -6.59 13.03 -7.36
N ASP A 105 -6.27 13.34 -6.11
CA ASP A 105 -6.43 14.68 -5.60
C ASP A 105 -5.34 15.58 -6.20
N HIS A 106 -5.79 16.68 -6.81
CA HIS A 106 -4.93 17.69 -7.41
C HIS A 106 -4.92 18.96 -6.56
N SER A 107 -3.77 19.62 -6.56
CA SER A 107 -3.61 20.93 -5.96
C SER A 107 -2.78 21.86 -6.85
N LYS A 108 -3.12 23.14 -6.84
CA LYS A 108 -2.38 24.21 -7.52
C LYS A 108 -1.14 24.64 -6.73
N GLY A 109 -0.24 23.70 -6.42
CA GLY A 109 1.11 23.99 -5.93
C GLY A 109 1.32 24.06 -4.41
N ASP A 110 0.28 23.81 -3.60
CA ASP A 110 0.42 23.57 -2.16
C ASP A 110 -0.36 22.31 -1.84
N VAL A 111 0.22 21.39 -1.07
CA VAL A 111 -0.54 20.21 -0.68
C VAL A 111 -1.72 20.62 0.20
N LYS A 112 -1.65 21.68 1.01
CA LYS A 112 -2.72 22.07 1.99
C LYS A 112 -4.07 22.45 1.39
N ASN A 113 -4.15 22.68 0.08
CA ASN A 113 -5.38 23.10 -0.58
C ASN A 113 -5.61 22.23 -1.81
N ASN A 114 -6.40 21.17 -1.65
CA ASN A 114 -6.87 20.39 -2.79
C ASN A 114 -8.11 21.09 -3.36
N ASP A 115 -8.06 21.43 -4.63
CA ASP A 115 -9.17 22.10 -5.31
C ASP A 115 -9.95 21.16 -6.23
N GLN A 116 -9.32 20.08 -6.71
CA GLN A 116 -9.95 19.18 -7.68
C GLN A 116 -9.62 17.70 -7.47
N LEU A 117 -10.50 16.85 -7.95
CA LEU A 117 -10.22 15.44 -8.22
C LEU A 117 -10.08 15.22 -9.73
N TYR A 118 -9.01 14.55 -10.13
CA TYR A 118 -8.83 14.06 -11.49
C TYR A 118 -9.17 12.57 -11.54
N TYR A 119 -10.12 12.23 -12.39
CA TYR A 119 -10.49 10.85 -12.68
C TYR A 119 -9.80 10.44 -13.97
N LEU A 120 -8.89 9.47 -13.86
CA LEU A 120 -8.18 8.89 -14.99
C LEU A 120 -8.73 7.50 -15.27
N GLN A 121 -8.95 7.19 -16.54
CA GLN A 121 -9.39 5.89 -17.02
C GLN A 121 -8.32 5.29 -17.94
N GLN A 122 -8.10 3.99 -17.85
CA GLN A 122 -7.27 3.26 -18.81
C GLN A 122 -8.06 3.01 -20.10
N GLN A 123 -7.56 3.50 -21.22
CA GLN A 123 -8.12 3.35 -22.57
C GLN A 123 -6.99 3.02 -23.55
N ASP A 124 -7.15 1.95 -24.34
CA ASP A 124 -6.17 1.52 -25.36
C ASP A 124 -4.72 1.39 -24.83
N GLY A 125 -4.59 0.93 -23.58
CA GLY A 125 -3.29 0.77 -22.92
C GLY A 125 -2.66 2.06 -22.38
N LEU A 126 -3.34 3.21 -22.51
CA LEU A 126 -2.91 4.51 -21.99
C LEU A 126 -3.85 4.99 -20.88
N TRP A 127 -3.36 5.85 -20.01
CA TRP A 127 -4.19 6.51 -19.00
C TRP A 127 -4.59 7.89 -19.49
N ARG A 128 -5.89 8.18 -19.47
CA ARG A 128 -6.44 9.46 -19.89
C ARG A 128 -7.25 10.07 -18.77
N ARG A 129 -7.06 11.36 -18.53
CA ARG A 129 -7.97 12.14 -17.69
C ARG A 129 -9.28 12.29 -18.44
N VAL A 130 -10.38 11.83 -17.84
CA VAL A 130 -11.71 11.83 -18.46
C VAL A 130 -12.67 12.80 -17.77
N VAL A 131 -12.50 13.00 -16.47
CA VAL A 131 -13.37 13.88 -15.67
C VAL A 131 -12.53 14.62 -14.62
N GLU A 132 -12.89 15.88 -14.40
CA GLU A 132 -12.39 16.70 -13.30
C GLU A 132 -13.58 17.08 -12.40
N GLN A 133 -13.42 17.04 -11.08
CA GLN A 133 -14.45 17.41 -10.11
C GLN A 133 -13.90 18.45 -9.18
N ASP A 134 -14.51 19.64 -9.17
CA ASP A 134 -14.18 20.66 -8.19
C ASP A 134 -14.61 20.20 -6.79
N LEU A 135 -13.73 20.45 -5.83
CA LEU A 135 -13.95 20.19 -4.42
C LEU A 135 -14.59 21.40 -3.74
N ILE A 136 -15.29 21.15 -2.63
CA ILE A 136 -15.84 22.23 -1.81
C ILE A 136 -14.66 23.06 -1.24
N PRO A 137 -14.68 24.40 -1.32
CA PRO A 137 -13.62 25.24 -0.77
C PRO A 137 -13.30 24.90 0.68
N GLY A 138 -12.01 24.72 0.99
CA GLY A 138 -11.55 24.27 2.32
C GLY A 138 -11.33 22.76 2.45
N ALA A 139 -11.60 22.00 1.39
CA ALA A 139 -11.11 20.64 1.25
C ALA A 139 -9.57 20.60 1.30
N ASN A 140 -9.03 19.69 2.11
CA ASN A 140 -7.59 19.54 2.29
C ASN A 140 -7.11 18.18 1.72
N GLN A 141 -5.83 17.90 1.92
CA GLN A 141 -5.07 16.74 1.48
C GLN A 141 -5.77 15.42 1.74
N GLY A 142 -5.66 14.55 0.74
CA GLY A 142 -5.75 13.11 0.97
C GLY A 142 -7.19 12.62 0.95
N TYR A 143 -7.81 12.72 -0.21
CA TYR A 143 -9.07 12.04 -0.45
C TYR A 143 -8.86 10.54 -0.49
N ALA A 144 -9.82 9.80 0.06
CA ALA A 144 -9.87 8.36 -0.03
C ALA A 144 -10.93 7.93 -1.04
N HIS A 145 -10.61 6.92 -1.85
CA HIS A 145 -11.45 6.50 -2.98
C HIS A 145 -11.84 5.02 -2.86
N VAL A 146 -13.13 4.75 -3.08
CA VAL A 146 -13.67 3.37 -3.18
C VAL A 146 -14.71 3.29 -4.30
N THR A 147 -15.03 2.09 -4.78
CA THR A 147 -16.05 1.88 -5.80
C THR A 147 -16.98 0.69 -5.51
N ASN A 148 -18.24 0.82 -5.90
CA ASN A 148 -19.19 -0.29 -5.96
C ASN A 148 -19.25 -0.97 -7.35
N GLY A 149 -18.31 -0.64 -8.23
CA GLY A 149 -18.23 -1.14 -9.61
C GLY A 149 -19.03 -0.32 -10.63
N LYS A 150 -19.83 0.66 -10.22
CA LYS A 150 -20.55 1.60 -11.11
C LYS A 150 -20.27 3.07 -10.78
N GLU A 151 -20.00 3.33 -9.51
CA GLU A 151 -19.73 4.65 -8.97
C GLU A 151 -18.39 4.65 -8.26
N ILE A 152 -17.65 5.75 -8.40
CA ILE A 152 -16.49 6.04 -7.57
C ILE A 152 -16.92 7.04 -6.50
N PHE A 153 -16.74 6.65 -5.24
CA PHE A 153 -16.95 7.49 -4.07
C PHE A 153 -15.61 8.04 -3.59
N SER A 154 -15.52 9.35 -3.47
CA SER A 154 -14.33 10.06 -3.00
C SER A 154 -14.66 10.83 -1.73
N TYR A 155 -13.97 10.51 -0.64
CA TYR A 155 -14.18 11.15 0.66
C TYR A 155 -13.05 12.10 0.98
N GLY A 156 -13.36 13.24 1.58
CA GLY A 156 -12.36 14.22 1.99
C GLY A 156 -12.77 14.97 3.26
N VAL A 157 -11.77 15.53 3.94
CA VAL A 157 -11.97 16.41 5.08
C VAL A 157 -12.04 17.87 4.62
N ASN A 158 -13.06 18.59 5.05
CA ASN A 158 -13.09 20.06 4.94
C ASN A 158 -12.72 20.67 6.28
N PHE A 159 -11.58 21.34 6.34
CA PHE A 159 -11.09 21.93 7.59
C PHE A 159 -11.75 23.25 7.94
N ARG A 160 -12.26 23.98 6.95
CA ARG A 160 -12.92 25.26 7.20
C ARG A 160 -14.29 25.06 7.82
N LEU A 161 -14.99 24.01 7.37
CA LEU A 161 -16.30 23.63 7.86
C LEU A 161 -16.24 22.57 8.97
N GLU A 162 -15.10 21.93 9.16
CA GLU A 162 -14.91 20.77 10.06
C GLU A 162 -15.85 19.60 9.74
N GLU A 163 -16.11 19.37 8.45
CA GLU A 163 -17.10 18.41 7.94
C GLU A 163 -16.47 17.35 7.02
N LEU A 164 -17.01 16.14 7.10
CA LEU A 164 -16.70 15.07 6.14
C LEU A 164 -17.51 15.26 4.86
N HIS A 165 -16.83 15.23 3.70
CA HIS A 165 -17.47 15.40 2.39
C HIS A 165 -17.33 14.14 1.54
N GLU A 166 -18.31 13.92 0.66
CA GLU A 166 -18.36 12.85 -0.34
C GLU A 166 -18.61 13.45 -1.73
N CYS A 167 -17.81 13.06 -2.70
CA CYS A 167 -18.02 13.31 -4.13
C CYS A 167 -18.30 11.99 -4.83
N LYS A 168 -19.14 11.99 -5.88
CA LYS A 168 -19.45 10.78 -6.65
C LYS A 168 -19.29 11.00 -8.15
N LEU A 169 -18.76 9.98 -8.81
CA LEU A 169 -18.76 9.88 -10.27
C LEU A 169 -19.46 8.59 -10.69
N HIS A 170 -20.50 8.69 -11.51
CA HIS A 170 -21.03 7.55 -12.26
C HIS A 170 -20.15 7.30 -13.48
N THR A 171 -19.50 6.13 -13.56
CA THR A 171 -18.44 5.89 -14.56
C THR A 171 -18.97 5.62 -15.97
N GLU A 172 -20.18 5.11 -16.12
CA GLU A 172 -20.80 4.85 -17.43
C GLU A 172 -21.29 6.14 -18.12
N SER A 173 -21.94 7.02 -17.36
CA SER A 173 -22.51 8.28 -17.90
C SER A 173 -21.57 9.48 -17.75
N LEU A 174 -20.47 9.32 -17.01
CA LEU A 174 -19.57 10.40 -16.58
C LEU A 174 -20.29 11.52 -15.83
N VAL A 175 -21.50 11.27 -15.32
CA VAL A 175 -22.26 12.24 -14.55
C VAL A 175 -21.60 12.44 -13.20
N ARG A 176 -21.20 13.69 -12.97
CA ARG A 176 -20.69 14.18 -11.70
C ARG A 176 -21.86 14.54 -10.79
N LEU A 177 -21.92 13.91 -9.64
CA LEU A 177 -22.71 14.44 -8.54
C LEU A 177 -21.81 15.38 -7.74
N GLY A 178 -22.23 16.63 -7.57
CA GLY A 178 -21.47 17.61 -6.81
C GLY A 178 -21.07 17.06 -5.44
N CYS A 179 -19.91 17.46 -4.95
CA CYS A 179 -19.47 17.07 -3.61
C CYS A 179 -20.49 17.56 -2.58
N THR A 180 -20.89 16.69 -1.65
CA THR A 180 -21.87 16.99 -0.60
C THR A 180 -21.33 16.62 0.77
N VAL A 181 -21.88 17.28 1.80
CA VAL A 181 -21.61 16.94 3.20
C VAL A 181 -22.18 15.57 3.52
N VAL A 182 -21.38 14.72 4.15
CA VAL A 182 -21.82 13.42 4.68
C VAL A 182 -22.66 13.68 5.92
N ARG A 183 -23.89 13.12 5.94
CA ARG A 183 -24.86 13.28 7.02
C ARG A 183 -25.15 11.96 7.72
N ASN A 184 -25.28 11.99 9.04
CA ASN A 184 -25.64 10.83 9.85
C ASN A 184 -27.11 10.39 9.60
N ASN A 185 -27.54 9.38 10.33
CA ASN A 185 -28.87 8.78 10.21
C ASN A 185 -30.03 9.71 10.61
N ILE A 186 -29.78 10.79 11.36
CA ILE A 186 -30.79 11.80 11.71
C ILE A 186 -30.71 13.07 10.85
N GLY A 187 -29.74 13.14 9.93
CA GLY A 187 -29.60 14.22 8.96
C GLY A 187 -28.54 15.28 9.31
N ASP A 188 -27.85 15.15 10.44
CA ASP A 188 -26.83 16.10 10.85
C ASP A 188 -25.51 15.87 10.11
N PRO A 189 -24.75 16.94 9.79
CA PRO A 189 -23.39 16.82 9.28
C PRO A 189 -22.50 15.96 10.18
N ILE A 190 -21.67 15.10 9.58
CA ILE A 190 -20.61 14.40 10.30
C ILE A 190 -19.49 15.40 10.62
N ALA A 191 -19.47 15.83 11.88
CA ALA A 191 -18.40 16.67 12.41
C ALA A 191 -17.09 15.89 12.54
N LEU A 192 -16.04 16.40 11.91
CA LEU A 192 -14.70 15.81 11.98
C LEU A 192 -14.09 15.98 13.38
N GLY A 193 -14.34 17.11 14.02
CA GLY A 193 -13.60 17.58 15.19
C GLY A 193 -12.26 18.22 14.80
N GLY A 194 -11.73 19.07 15.68
CA GLY A 194 -10.55 19.89 15.40
C GLY A 194 -9.30 19.09 15.00
N GLY A 195 -8.58 19.58 13.99
CA GLY A 195 -7.27 19.06 13.60
C GLY A 195 -7.25 17.80 12.74
N ALA A 196 -8.40 17.32 12.25
CA ALA A 196 -8.47 16.15 11.37
C ALA A 196 -7.87 16.42 9.98
N ASN A 197 -6.79 15.74 9.60
CA ASN A 197 -5.98 16.12 8.43
C ASN A 197 -5.89 15.13 7.27
N TYR A 198 -6.55 14.00 7.37
CA TYR A 198 -6.72 13.06 6.26
C TYR A 198 -7.91 12.16 6.58
N VAL A 199 -8.40 11.45 5.56
CA VAL A 199 -9.47 10.46 5.69
C VAL A 199 -9.04 9.18 4.99
N GLY A 200 -9.38 8.01 5.51
CA GLY A 200 -9.27 6.75 4.79
C GLY A 200 -10.66 6.17 4.52
N ALA A 201 -10.75 5.29 3.52
CA ALA A 201 -12.00 4.61 3.19
C ALA A 201 -11.76 3.17 2.76
N ALA A 202 -12.75 2.32 3.02
CA ALA A 202 -12.81 0.94 2.58
C ALA A 202 -14.25 0.58 2.21
N ILE A 203 -14.42 -0.40 1.35
CA ILE A 203 -15.70 -0.98 0.99
C ILE A 203 -15.65 -2.50 1.16
N SER A 204 -16.73 -3.07 1.66
CA SER A 204 -16.88 -4.50 1.80
C SER A 204 -17.32 -5.14 0.47
N PRO A 205 -17.19 -6.46 0.31
CA PRO A 205 -17.68 -7.14 -0.90
C PRO A 205 -19.19 -6.97 -1.14
N GLN A 206 -20.01 -6.78 -0.09
CA GLN A 206 -21.45 -6.50 -0.24
C GLN A 206 -21.76 -4.99 -0.37
N GLY A 207 -20.76 -4.11 -0.35
CA GLY A 207 -20.95 -2.67 -0.58
C GLY A 207 -21.09 -1.81 0.68
N THR A 208 -20.88 -2.36 1.88
CA THR A 208 -20.77 -1.56 3.10
C THR A 208 -19.54 -0.66 3.01
N ARG A 209 -19.74 0.65 3.11
CA ARG A 209 -18.68 1.66 3.05
C ARG A 209 -18.28 2.05 4.46
N LEU A 210 -16.98 2.14 4.71
CA LEU A 210 -16.38 2.58 5.96
C LEU A 210 -15.47 3.77 5.64
N VAL A 211 -15.58 4.85 6.40
CA VAL A 211 -14.77 6.06 6.26
C VAL A 211 -14.24 6.46 7.63
N TRP A 212 -12.94 6.69 7.75
CA TRP A 212 -12.29 6.99 9.03
C TRP A 212 -11.32 8.15 8.94
N TRP A 213 -11.08 8.81 10.07
CA TRP A 213 -10.10 9.86 10.21
C TRP A 213 -9.53 9.87 11.63
N VAL A 214 -8.49 10.66 11.85
CA VAL A 214 -7.89 10.84 13.17
C VAL A 214 -7.96 12.30 13.55
N VAL A 215 -8.26 12.55 14.80
CA VAL A 215 -8.49 13.89 15.38
C VAL A 215 -7.49 14.10 16.50
N VAL A 216 -6.90 15.29 16.56
CA VAL A 216 -6.13 15.75 17.72
C VAL A 216 -7.01 16.73 18.48
N THR A 217 -7.53 16.32 19.63
CA THR A 217 -8.39 17.18 20.45
C THR A 217 -7.58 18.37 21.01
N PRO A 218 -8.24 19.48 21.42
CA PRO A 218 -7.57 20.60 22.07
C PRO A 218 -6.77 20.21 23.33
N ALA A 219 -7.22 19.17 24.04
CA ALA A 219 -6.52 18.60 25.20
C ALA A 219 -5.25 17.80 24.84
N GLY A 220 -4.96 17.61 23.54
CA GLY A 220 -3.83 16.82 23.06
C GLY A 220 -4.11 15.32 22.93
N THR A 221 -5.27 14.84 23.39
CA THR A 221 -5.76 13.47 23.20
C THR A 221 -6.03 13.22 21.73
N GLN A 222 -5.64 12.04 21.22
CA GLN A 222 -5.94 11.65 19.85
C GLN A 222 -7.06 10.62 19.78
N GLN A 223 -7.96 10.80 18.83
CA GLN A 223 -9.09 9.91 18.59
C GLN A 223 -9.04 9.37 17.18
N TRP A 224 -9.25 8.08 17.04
CA TRP A 224 -9.65 7.50 15.75
C TRP A 224 -11.17 7.52 15.68
N ARG A 225 -11.71 8.08 14.60
CA ARG A 225 -13.14 8.21 14.37
C ARG A 225 -13.50 7.55 13.06
N TYR A 226 -14.69 6.95 12.99
CA TYR A 226 -15.20 6.41 11.75
C TYR A 226 -16.71 6.50 11.63
N VAL A 227 -17.18 6.49 10.40
CA VAL A 227 -18.57 6.30 10.03
C VAL A 227 -18.68 5.14 9.04
N TYR A 228 -19.85 4.52 8.97
CA TYR A 228 -20.11 3.48 7.99
C TYR A 228 -21.52 3.57 7.42
N ASN A 229 -21.72 3.04 6.22
CA ASN A 229 -22.98 3.09 5.48
C ASN A 229 -23.21 1.75 4.78
N ARG A 230 -24.35 1.10 5.05
CA ARG A 230 -24.73 -0.23 4.50
C ARG A 230 -25.67 -0.14 3.29
N GLY A 231 -25.77 1.03 2.66
CA GLY A 231 -26.66 1.32 1.53
C GLY A 231 -27.83 2.25 1.86
N ASP A 232 -28.02 2.58 3.13
CA ASP A 232 -29.09 3.45 3.65
C ASP A 232 -28.55 4.84 4.05
N ARG A 233 -28.06 4.97 5.28
CA ARG A 233 -27.62 6.21 5.91
C ARG A 233 -26.26 5.98 6.58
N TRP A 234 -25.52 7.06 6.79
CA TRP A 234 -24.27 6.97 7.54
C TRP A 234 -24.56 6.82 9.04
N GLN A 235 -23.88 5.88 9.67
CA GLN A 235 -23.91 5.64 11.11
C GLN A 235 -22.59 6.11 11.72
N GLY A 236 -22.66 6.73 12.90
CA GLY A 236 -21.51 7.33 13.59
C GLY A 236 -21.57 8.86 13.70
N PRO A 237 -20.45 9.52 14.05
CA PRO A 237 -19.11 8.94 14.20
C PRO A 237 -19.01 8.03 15.43
N ILE A 238 -18.41 6.86 15.24
CA ILE A 238 -17.93 6.01 16.33
C ILE A 238 -16.51 6.44 16.68
N CYS A 239 -16.22 6.58 17.97
CA CYS A 239 -14.98 7.18 18.46
C CYS A 239 -14.20 6.19 19.33
N THR A 240 -12.90 6.04 19.03
CA THR A 240 -11.92 5.34 19.87
C THR A 240 -10.92 6.35 20.40
N ASN A 241 -10.77 6.41 21.72
CA ASN A 241 -9.66 7.15 22.35
C ASN A 241 -8.38 6.30 22.21
N LEU A 242 -7.32 6.87 21.64
CA LEU A 242 -6.07 6.15 21.35
C LEU A 242 -5.09 6.22 22.52
N SER A 243 -4.83 7.43 23.04
CA SER A 243 -4.09 7.69 24.29
C SER A 243 -4.25 9.15 24.70
N GLU A 244 -3.91 9.46 25.95
CA GLU A 244 -3.88 10.84 26.49
C GLU A 244 -2.63 11.62 26.06
N THR A 245 -1.56 10.94 25.64
CA THR A 245 -0.33 11.58 25.18
C THR A 245 -0.37 11.87 23.68
N ARG A 246 0.41 12.86 23.23
CA ARG A 246 0.54 13.17 21.80
C ARG A 246 1.12 11.97 21.05
N GLY A 247 0.24 11.13 20.50
CA GLY A 247 0.62 10.02 19.65
C GLY A 247 -0.57 9.39 18.93
N GLY A 248 -0.68 9.63 17.62
CA GLY A 248 -1.84 9.26 16.82
C GLY A 248 -1.74 7.91 16.16
N LEU A 249 -2.87 7.46 15.62
CA LEU A 249 -2.92 6.39 14.62
C LEU A 249 -2.70 7.01 13.23
N SER A 250 -1.84 6.43 12.41
CA SER A 250 -1.49 6.92 11.07
C SER A 250 -1.14 5.77 10.14
N TYR A 251 -0.99 6.04 8.83
CA TYR A 251 -0.68 5.02 7.81
C TYR A 251 -1.59 3.79 7.92
N ILE A 252 -2.90 4.06 7.87
CA ILE A 252 -3.94 3.11 8.24
C ILE A 252 -4.38 2.30 7.01
N TYR A 253 -4.41 0.98 7.14
CA TYR A 253 -4.94 0.04 6.16
C TYR A 253 -6.04 -0.77 6.82
N VAL A 254 -7.17 -0.87 6.15
CA VAL A 254 -8.37 -1.50 6.68
C VAL A 254 -8.86 -2.58 5.73
N ARG A 255 -9.30 -3.71 6.31
CA ARG A 255 -9.92 -4.82 5.59
C ARG A 255 -11.19 -5.26 6.26
N PHE A 256 -12.24 -5.41 5.47
CA PHE A 256 -13.38 -6.20 5.89
C PHE A 256 -12.98 -7.67 5.98
N VAL A 257 -13.18 -8.23 7.17
CA VAL A 257 -13.09 -9.68 7.40
C VAL A 257 -14.45 -10.31 7.07
N ASN A 258 -15.52 -9.59 7.38
CA ASN A 258 -16.88 -9.78 6.86
C ASN A 258 -17.61 -8.44 6.98
N GLU A 259 -18.88 -8.38 6.59
CA GLU A 259 -19.71 -7.15 6.62
C GLU A 259 -19.77 -6.41 7.96
N ASN A 260 -19.49 -7.08 9.07
CA ASN A 260 -19.56 -6.49 10.40
C ASN A 260 -18.22 -6.43 11.13
N ARG A 261 -17.17 -7.06 10.60
CA ARG A 261 -15.87 -7.14 11.27
C ARG A 261 -14.77 -6.62 10.38
N VAL A 262 -13.92 -5.82 10.98
CA VAL A 262 -12.89 -5.07 10.28
C VAL A 262 -11.55 -5.31 10.96
N ALA A 263 -10.53 -5.67 10.18
CA ALA A 263 -9.15 -5.69 10.61
C ALA A 263 -8.47 -4.37 10.21
N LEU A 264 -7.56 -3.89 11.06
CA LEU A 264 -6.83 -2.65 10.87
C LEU A 264 -5.34 -2.87 11.13
N SER A 265 -4.51 -2.33 10.25
CA SER A 265 -3.09 -2.13 10.47
C SER A 265 -2.79 -0.64 10.42
N GLY A 266 -1.96 -0.15 11.32
CA GLY A 266 -1.56 1.25 11.33
C GLY A 266 -0.28 1.48 12.08
N GLN A 267 0.04 2.74 12.30
CA GLN A 267 1.16 3.22 13.10
C GLN A 267 0.61 4.04 14.26
N LEU A 268 0.77 3.53 15.47
CA LEU A 268 0.51 4.24 16.71
C LEU A 268 1.80 4.90 17.20
N TRP A 269 1.71 6.07 17.83
CA TRP A 269 2.86 6.64 18.55
C TRP A 269 2.71 6.36 20.04
N VAL A 270 3.68 5.63 20.59
CA VAL A 270 3.67 5.14 21.96
C VAL A 270 4.67 5.95 22.78
N GLY A 271 4.21 6.48 23.92
CA GLY A 271 4.98 7.36 24.80
C GLY A 271 4.65 8.85 24.63
N ALA A 272 5.35 9.72 25.37
CA ALA A 272 5.19 11.16 25.29
C ALA A 272 6.01 11.74 24.13
N PHE A 273 5.42 12.57 23.28
CA PHE A 273 6.18 13.29 22.26
C PHE A 273 7.11 14.36 22.89
N PRO A 274 8.36 14.53 22.42
CA PRO A 274 8.99 13.88 21.26
C PRO A 274 9.71 12.57 21.57
N ASP A 275 9.80 12.16 22.84
CA ASP A 275 10.62 11.03 23.29
C ASP A 275 9.99 9.64 23.03
N GLY A 276 8.71 9.62 22.65
CA GLY A 276 7.99 8.42 22.23
C GLY A 276 8.49 7.87 20.90
N SER A 277 7.87 6.78 20.45
CA SER A 277 8.25 6.11 19.21
C SER A 277 7.04 5.66 18.41
N ALA A 278 7.18 5.67 17.08
CA ALA A 278 6.22 5.06 16.18
C ALA A 278 6.30 3.53 16.28
N GLN A 279 5.15 2.89 16.47
CA GLN A 279 4.98 1.44 16.52
C GLN A 279 3.85 1.01 15.60
N ALA A 280 4.11 0.04 14.74
CA ALA A 280 3.09 -0.62 13.97
C ALA A 280 2.14 -1.36 14.90
N THR A 281 0.86 -1.29 14.60
CA THR A 281 -0.19 -1.94 15.38
C THR A 281 -1.12 -2.72 14.49
N LEU A 282 -1.63 -3.84 15.01
CA LEU A 282 -2.69 -4.63 14.41
C LEU A 282 -3.86 -4.71 15.39
N THR A 283 -5.06 -4.54 14.87
CA THR A 283 -6.29 -4.68 15.66
C THR A 283 -7.43 -5.16 14.77
N HIS A 284 -8.55 -5.47 15.40
CA HIS A 284 -9.81 -5.62 14.74
C HIS A 284 -10.94 -5.05 15.60
N PHE A 285 -12.04 -4.70 14.98
CA PHE A 285 -13.23 -4.22 15.64
C PHE A 285 -14.48 -4.64 14.88
N ARG A 286 -15.62 -4.55 15.55
CA ARG A 286 -16.94 -4.71 14.93
C ARG A 286 -17.47 -3.34 14.53
N LEU A 287 -18.07 -3.22 13.35
CA LEU A 287 -18.72 -1.98 12.94
C LEU A 287 -19.80 -1.58 13.95
N GLY A 288 -19.75 -0.33 14.40
CA GLY A 288 -20.60 0.21 15.47
C GLY A 288 -19.87 0.33 16.81
N ASP A 289 -18.77 -0.41 17.00
CA ASP A 289 -18.04 -0.45 18.26
C ASP A 289 -16.71 0.32 18.16
N PRO A 290 -16.26 0.97 19.26
CA PRO A 290 -14.88 1.45 19.38
C PRO A 290 -13.87 0.30 19.32
N ILE A 291 -12.63 0.59 18.94
CA ILE A 291 -11.51 -0.36 19.03
C ILE A 291 -11.26 -0.66 20.51
N GLN A 292 -11.24 -1.94 20.86
CA GLN A 292 -11.12 -2.40 22.25
C GLN A 292 -9.67 -2.70 22.68
N GLY A 293 -8.74 -2.75 21.74
CA GLY A 293 -7.32 -2.96 22.05
C GLY A 293 -6.51 -3.30 20.81
N TYR A 294 -5.24 -3.65 21.02
CA TYR A 294 -4.24 -3.77 19.96
C TYR A 294 -3.29 -4.94 20.23
N HIS A 295 -2.82 -5.59 19.17
CA HIS A 295 -1.67 -6.47 19.23
C HIS A 295 -0.37 -5.65 19.28
N THR A 296 0.53 -6.06 20.17
CA THR A 296 1.91 -5.57 20.21
C THR A 296 2.75 -6.40 19.24
N LEU A 297 3.55 -5.74 18.38
CA LEU A 297 4.35 -6.44 17.36
C LEU A 297 5.82 -6.42 17.74
N LYS A 298 6.46 -7.58 17.90
CA LYS A 298 7.91 -7.66 18.14
C LYS A 298 8.71 -7.60 16.84
N SER A 299 9.90 -7.01 16.90
CA SER A 299 10.94 -7.23 15.88
C SER A 299 11.76 -8.47 16.25
N PRO A 300 12.24 -9.28 15.28
CA PRO A 300 13.01 -10.48 15.58
C PRO A 300 14.44 -10.20 16.05
N ASP A 301 14.91 -8.96 15.99
CA ASP A 301 16.28 -8.56 16.33
C ASP A 301 16.39 -7.82 17.68
N GLU A 302 15.35 -7.81 18.52
CA GLU A 302 15.27 -7.13 19.82
C GLU A 302 15.55 -5.61 19.80
N LYS A 303 15.86 -5.04 18.63
CA LYS A 303 16.28 -3.64 18.43
C LYS A 303 15.13 -2.62 18.41
N GLY A 304 13.90 -3.05 18.62
CA GLY A 304 12.73 -2.19 18.68
C GLY A 304 11.44 -2.84 18.20
N PHE A 305 10.44 -2.02 17.94
CA PHE A 305 9.15 -2.41 17.39
C PHE A 305 9.11 -2.07 15.90
N PRO A 306 8.42 -2.85 15.04
CA PRO A 306 8.13 -2.42 13.67
C PRO A 306 7.44 -1.05 13.71
N LYS A 307 7.67 -0.22 12.70
CA LYS A 307 7.36 1.21 12.73
C LYS A 307 5.96 1.53 12.23
N SER A 308 5.56 0.93 11.11
CA SER A 308 4.34 1.34 10.39
C SER A 308 3.59 0.17 9.77
N GLY A 309 2.26 0.26 9.71
CA GLY A 309 1.45 -0.63 8.90
C GLY A 309 1.80 -0.52 7.41
N SER A 310 1.73 -1.63 6.68
CA SER A 310 1.93 -1.62 5.22
C SER A 310 0.68 -2.12 4.48
N ASP A 311 0.18 -3.30 4.82
CA ASP A 311 -1.08 -3.80 4.26
C ASP A 311 -1.62 -4.98 5.08
N LEU A 312 -2.85 -5.36 4.76
CA LEU A 312 -3.55 -6.51 5.30
C LEU A 312 -4.13 -7.36 4.16
N TRP A 313 -4.17 -8.67 4.36
CA TRP A 313 -4.98 -9.60 3.58
C TRP A 313 -5.76 -10.48 4.54
N VAL A 314 -6.97 -10.88 4.16
CA VAL A 314 -7.80 -11.77 4.95
C VAL A 314 -8.03 -13.03 4.15
N ASN A 315 -7.59 -14.16 4.67
CA ASN A 315 -7.96 -15.45 4.12
C ASN A 315 -9.42 -15.72 4.51
N GLN A 316 -10.33 -15.70 3.54
CA GLN A 316 -11.76 -15.86 3.77
C GLN A 316 -12.12 -17.29 4.21
N GLU A 317 -11.31 -18.30 3.87
CA GLU A 317 -11.58 -19.70 4.19
C GLU A 317 -11.32 -20.00 5.67
N SER A 318 -10.26 -19.43 6.24
CA SER A 318 -9.86 -19.63 7.64
C SER A 318 -10.21 -18.47 8.57
N ALA A 319 -10.60 -17.33 8.01
CA ALA A 319 -10.72 -16.04 8.70
C ALA A 319 -9.40 -15.54 9.35
N THR A 320 -8.25 -16.07 8.94
CA THR A 320 -6.94 -15.58 9.37
C THR A 320 -6.61 -14.24 8.70
N VAL A 321 -6.15 -13.29 9.50
CA VAL A 321 -5.67 -11.99 9.03
C VAL A 321 -4.16 -12.09 8.88
N HIS A 322 -3.69 -11.70 7.70
CA HIS A 322 -2.30 -11.61 7.31
C HIS A 322 -1.91 -10.15 7.24
N ALA A 323 -0.79 -9.80 7.86
CA ALA A 323 -0.32 -8.42 7.91
C ALA A 323 1.12 -8.33 7.44
N VAL A 324 1.41 -7.27 6.70
CA VAL A 324 2.78 -6.82 6.41
C VAL A 324 2.98 -5.43 6.99
N VAL A 325 4.09 -5.26 7.70
CA VAL A 325 4.44 -4.02 8.39
C VAL A 325 5.88 -3.64 8.08
N GLU A 326 6.15 -2.34 8.05
CA GLU A 326 7.48 -1.76 7.88
C GLU A 326 8.29 -1.93 9.18
N GLY A 327 9.47 -2.52 9.08
CA GLY A 327 10.43 -2.71 10.17
C GLY A 327 11.68 -1.83 10.05
N PHE A 328 12.41 -1.68 11.16
CA PHE A 328 13.70 -1.00 11.16
C PHE A 328 14.81 -1.86 10.56
N GLY A 329 15.69 -1.19 9.83
CA GLY A 329 17.02 -1.69 9.49
C GLY A 329 18.09 -1.17 10.44
N ASN A 330 19.33 -1.69 10.34
CA ASN A 330 20.49 -1.14 11.06
C ASN A 330 20.94 0.24 10.50
N GLY A 331 20.26 0.76 9.47
CA GLY A 331 20.47 2.07 8.85
C GLY A 331 19.32 2.44 7.91
N LEU A 332 19.36 3.66 7.34
CA LEU A 332 18.35 4.20 6.41
C LEU A 332 18.09 3.33 5.16
N CYS A 333 19.03 2.44 4.81
CA CYS A 333 18.97 1.56 3.65
C CYS A 333 18.62 0.10 4.00
N ASP A 334 18.54 -0.25 5.29
CA ASP A 334 18.39 -1.63 5.76
C ASP A 334 16.92 -2.00 6.05
N ASN A 335 15.97 -1.27 5.47
CA ASN A 335 14.55 -1.46 5.76
C ASN A 335 14.11 -2.90 5.50
N LYS A 336 13.21 -3.36 6.37
CA LYS A 336 12.63 -4.70 6.33
C LYS A 336 11.12 -4.58 6.23
N VAL A 337 10.50 -5.58 5.62
CA VAL A 337 9.07 -5.83 5.79
C VAL A 337 8.90 -7.09 6.62
N HIS A 338 8.10 -7.01 7.68
CA HIS A 338 7.78 -8.14 8.54
C HIS A 338 6.38 -8.66 8.24
N TYR A 339 6.21 -9.98 8.27
CA TYR A 339 4.95 -10.67 8.02
C TYR A 339 4.43 -11.34 9.30
N TYR A 340 3.17 -11.07 9.62
CA TYR A 340 2.47 -11.57 10.81
C TYR A 340 1.13 -12.17 10.41
N THR A 341 0.58 -13.00 11.29
CA THR A 341 -0.82 -13.45 11.22
C THR A 341 -1.48 -13.38 12.59
N PHE A 342 -2.81 -13.18 12.60
CA PHE A 342 -3.63 -13.30 13.81
C PHE A 342 -5.07 -13.68 13.42
N ASN A 343 -5.84 -14.18 14.38
CA ASN A 343 -7.26 -14.48 14.21
C ASN A 343 -8.12 -13.55 15.06
N LEU A 344 -9.33 -13.23 14.60
CA LEU A 344 -10.22 -12.27 15.28
C LEU A 344 -10.86 -12.78 16.59
N ARG A 345 -10.59 -14.03 16.95
CA ARG A 345 -11.06 -14.65 18.19
C ARG A 345 -9.94 -14.77 19.22
N GLU A 346 -8.71 -14.52 18.81
CA GLU A 346 -7.57 -14.57 19.72
C GLU A 346 -7.56 -13.30 20.58
N PRO A 347 -7.24 -13.42 21.87
CA PRO A 347 -7.04 -12.24 22.70
C PRO A 347 -5.89 -11.40 22.16
N TRP A 348 -5.94 -10.10 22.45
CA TRP A 348 -4.82 -9.19 22.22
C TRP A 348 -3.59 -9.71 22.94
N ARG A 349 -2.53 -9.90 22.16
CA ARG A 349 -1.28 -10.50 22.60
C ARG A 349 -0.14 -9.95 21.79
N GLU A 350 1.05 -10.21 22.29
CA GLU A 350 2.28 -10.00 21.55
C GLU A 350 2.37 -10.98 20.37
N LEU A 351 2.73 -10.46 19.20
CA LEU A 351 2.94 -11.23 17.98
C LEU A 351 4.40 -11.13 17.53
N THR A 352 4.98 -12.26 17.15
CA THR A 352 6.30 -12.35 16.54
C THR A 352 6.17 -12.53 15.02
N PRO A 353 7.11 -11.99 14.23
CA PRO A 353 7.03 -12.09 12.79
C PRO A 353 7.33 -13.52 12.35
N LEU A 354 6.49 -14.06 11.48
CA LEU A 354 6.68 -15.38 10.89
C LEU A 354 7.74 -15.38 9.79
N GLN A 355 7.90 -14.23 9.12
CA GLN A 355 8.94 -14.02 8.12
C GLN A 355 9.32 -12.54 8.05
N SER A 356 10.57 -12.27 7.64
CA SER A 356 11.06 -10.92 7.37
C SER A 356 11.70 -10.86 5.98
N PHE A 357 11.37 -9.84 5.21
CA PHE A 357 11.89 -9.59 3.87
C PHE A 357 12.92 -8.46 3.93
N GLN A 358 14.18 -8.77 3.65
CA GLN A 358 15.29 -7.81 3.71
C GLN A 358 15.35 -6.94 2.45
N GLY A 359 15.71 -5.66 2.62
CA GLY A 359 15.92 -4.72 1.52
C GLY A 359 14.61 -4.28 0.85
N TYR A 360 13.52 -4.22 1.61
CA TYR A 360 12.22 -3.71 1.17
C TYR A 360 11.67 -2.74 2.20
N PHE A 361 11.01 -1.70 1.71
CA PHE A 361 10.42 -0.66 2.54
C PHE A 361 8.92 -0.90 2.78
N ARG A 362 8.19 -1.32 1.74
CA ARG A 362 6.73 -1.47 1.78
C ARG A 362 6.29 -2.70 1.03
N ALA A 363 5.13 -3.23 1.41
CA ALA A 363 4.52 -4.34 0.71
C ALA A 363 3.01 -4.20 0.61
N ARG A 364 2.42 -4.78 -0.43
CA ARG A 364 0.98 -4.80 -0.68
C ARG A 364 0.52 -6.18 -1.07
N PHE A 365 -0.54 -6.64 -0.44
CA PHE A 365 -1.22 -7.85 -0.86
C PHE A 365 -2.17 -7.54 -2.01
N THR A 366 -2.41 -8.51 -2.88
CA THR A 366 -3.66 -8.57 -3.65
C THR A 366 -3.97 -10.02 -3.97
N GLN A 367 -5.25 -10.35 -4.04
CA GLN A 367 -5.71 -11.68 -4.39
C GLN A 367 -6.65 -11.57 -5.58
N LEU A 368 -6.35 -12.33 -6.62
CA LEU A 368 -7.19 -12.37 -7.82
C LEU A 368 -8.46 -13.18 -7.53
N GLU A 369 -9.49 -12.95 -8.33
CA GLU A 369 -10.73 -13.71 -8.31
C GLU A 369 -10.50 -15.22 -8.44
N LYS A 370 -9.51 -15.61 -9.23
CA LYS A 370 -9.09 -17.01 -9.43
C LYS A 370 -8.44 -17.63 -8.18
N GLY A 371 -8.18 -16.83 -7.14
CA GLY A 371 -7.68 -17.25 -5.84
C GLY A 371 -6.18 -17.08 -5.64
N ASP A 372 -5.41 -16.81 -6.70
CA ASP A 372 -3.97 -16.58 -6.60
C ASP A 372 -3.66 -15.32 -5.78
N LEU A 373 -2.69 -15.44 -4.88
CA LEU A 373 -2.28 -14.39 -3.96
C LEU A 373 -0.92 -13.82 -4.37
N PHE A 374 -0.83 -12.50 -4.30
CA PHE A 374 0.37 -11.74 -4.62
C PHE A 374 0.80 -10.88 -3.45
N LEU A 375 2.11 -10.79 -3.25
CA LEU A 375 2.74 -9.79 -2.39
C LEU A 375 3.70 -8.96 -3.25
N VAL A 376 3.32 -7.70 -3.50
CA VAL A 376 4.15 -6.72 -4.21
C VAL A 376 5.02 -6.00 -3.21
N LEU A 377 6.34 -6.09 -3.38
CA LEU A 377 7.37 -5.57 -2.49
C LEU A 377 8.11 -4.42 -3.16
N GLY A 378 8.09 -3.24 -2.53
CA GLY A 378 8.89 -2.08 -2.94
C GLY A 378 10.26 -2.11 -2.27
N GLY A 379 11.32 -1.92 -3.05
CA GLY A 379 12.69 -1.89 -2.55
C GLY A 379 12.91 -0.87 -1.41
N ALA A 380 14.00 -1.03 -0.67
CA ALA A 380 14.44 -0.05 0.32
C ALA A 380 14.99 1.23 -0.34
N THR A 381 14.99 2.36 0.38
CA THR A 381 15.58 3.62 -0.07
C THR A 381 16.97 3.39 -0.67
N GLY A 382 17.23 3.95 -1.86
CA GLY A 382 18.48 3.71 -2.58
C GLY A 382 18.48 2.49 -3.51
N SER A 383 17.46 1.63 -3.47
CA SER A 383 17.31 0.49 -4.39
C SER A 383 16.24 0.73 -5.45
N SER A 384 16.54 0.35 -6.69
CA SER A 384 15.60 0.41 -7.82
C SER A 384 14.99 -0.93 -8.14
N LYS A 385 14.14 -1.42 -7.24
CA LYS A 385 13.48 -2.71 -7.43
C LYS A 385 12.03 -2.74 -6.94
N ILE A 386 11.24 -3.51 -7.67
CA ILE A 386 9.97 -4.07 -7.26
C ILE A 386 10.09 -5.57 -7.46
N ASP A 387 9.71 -6.31 -6.44
CA ASP A 387 9.61 -7.75 -6.51
C ASP A 387 8.16 -8.15 -6.26
N VAL A 388 7.68 -9.17 -6.96
CA VAL A 388 6.34 -9.72 -6.80
C VAL A 388 6.48 -11.18 -6.42
N LEU A 389 5.98 -11.53 -5.24
CA LEU A 389 5.85 -12.92 -4.82
C LEU A 389 4.46 -13.41 -5.20
N HIS A 390 4.40 -14.49 -5.97
CA HIS A 390 3.16 -15.12 -6.42
C HIS A 390 2.98 -16.49 -5.75
N MET A 391 1.83 -16.64 -5.09
CA MET A 391 1.37 -17.90 -4.52
C MET A 391 0.11 -18.35 -5.25
N THR A 392 0.17 -19.53 -5.87
CA THR A 392 -1.00 -20.14 -6.51
C THR A 392 -2.04 -20.55 -5.47
N LYS A 393 -3.34 -20.44 -5.78
CA LYS A 393 -4.44 -20.76 -4.86
C LYS A 393 -4.22 -22.03 -4.03
N ASN A 394 -3.89 -23.15 -4.68
CA ASN A 394 -3.75 -24.47 -4.04
C ASN A 394 -2.54 -24.60 -3.10
N ARG A 395 -1.67 -23.58 -3.03
CA ARG A 395 -0.49 -23.55 -2.16
C ARG A 395 -0.61 -22.51 -1.05
N ILE A 396 -1.73 -21.79 -0.99
CA ILE A 396 -2.02 -20.85 0.08
C ILE A 396 -2.33 -21.67 1.34
N THR A 397 -1.64 -21.34 2.42
CA THR A 397 -1.78 -21.94 3.75
C THR A 397 -1.90 -20.83 4.79
N ASP A 398 -2.31 -21.17 6.01
CA ASP A 398 -2.30 -20.25 7.14
C ASP A 398 -1.35 -20.75 8.22
N PRO A 399 -0.16 -20.12 8.36
CA PRO A 399 0.34 -18.97 7.62
C PRO A 399 0.88 -19.31 6.21
N VAL A 400 0.90 -18.32 5.31
CA VAL A 400 1.50 -18.46 3.97
C VAL A 400 3.01 -18.67 4.07
N ASN A 401 3.51 -19.75 3.46
CA ASN A 401 4.94 -20.00 3.34
C ASN A 401 5.53 -19.27 2.13
N TRP A 402 5.97 -18.02 2.32
CA TRP A 402 6.51 -17.19 1.24
C TRP A 402 7.83 -17.68 0.63
N LYS A 403 8.54 -18.64 1.27
CA LYS A 403 9.73 -19.29 0.67
C LYS A 403 9.37 -20.14 -0.56
N LEU A 404 8.11 -20.54 -0.65
CA LEU A 404 7.58 -21.36 -1.74
C LEU A 404 7.00 -20.53 -2.90
N ALA A 405 6.91 -19.20 -2.74
CA ALA A 405 6.32 -18.32 -3.74
C ALA A 405 7.23 -18.17 -4.97
N ASN A 406 6.61 -18.07 -6.14
CA ASN A 406 7.33 -17.70 -7.36
C ASN A 406 7.70 -16.23 -7.28
N LYS A 407 8.99 -15.92 -7.39
CA LYS A 407 9.49 -14.54 -7.38
C LYS A 407 9.59 -14.00 -8.81
N LEU A 408 9.00 -12.84 -9.04
CA LEU A 408 9.06 -12.09 -10.30
C LEU A 408 9.61 -10.70 -10.03
N ALA A 409 10.32 -10.13 -10.99
CA ALA A 409 10.88 -8.77 -10.90
C ALA A 409 10.43 -7.98 -12.14
N PRO A 410 9.33 -7.21 -12.05
CA PRO A 410 8.89 -6.34 -13.14
C PRO A 410 9.98 -5.34 -13.53
N ALA A 411 10.02 -4.94 -14.81
CA ALA A 411 10.95 -3.92 -15.26
C ALA A 411 10.63 -2.57 -14.60
N MET A 412 11.65 -1.89 -14.07
CA MET A 412 11.50 -0.51 -13.59
C MET A 412 11.31 0.45 -14.76
N PRO A 413 10.61 1.59 -14.59
CA PRO A 413 10.34 2.54 -15.67
C PRO A 413 11.58 3.34 -16.12
N GLY A 414 12.74 3.12 -15.49
CA GLY A 414 14.01 3.76 -15.83
C GLY A 414 15.17 3.27 -14.95
N LYS A 415 16.39 3.69 -15.29
CA LYS A 415 17.65 3.20 -14.69
C LYS A 415 17.92 3.68 -13.25
N THR A 416 17.20 4.68 -12.75
CA THR A 416 17.48 5.33 -11.44
C THR A 416 16.28 5.38 -10.50
N HIS A 417 15.24 4.57 -10.66
CA HIS A 417 14.05 4.68 -9.79
C HIS A 417 14.35 4.25 -8.35
N TYR A 418 14.75 5.14 -7.45
CA TYR A 418 14.85 4.83 -6.02
C TYR A 418 13.46 4.45 -5.48
N ALA A 419 13.42 3.37 -4.69
CA ALA A 419 12.29 2.74 -4.01
C ALA A 419 10.92 3.44 -4.14
N PRO A 420 9.88 2.74 -4.64
CA PRO A 420 8.56 3.34 -4.75
C PRO A 420 8.09 3.77 -3.36
N THR A 421 7.98 5.08 -3.16
CA THR A 421 7.54 5.66 -1.89
C THR A 421 6.08 5.33 -1.61
N ALA A 422 5.29 5.02 -2.65
CA ALA A 422 3.98 4.38 -2.56
C ALA A 422 3.83 3.24 -3.56
N ILE A 423 3.03 2.25 -3.15
CA ILE A 423 2.47 1.21 -4.02
C ILE A 423 0.96 1.30 -3.83
N TRP A 424 0.25 1.61 -4.92
CA TRP A 424 -1.20 1.66 -5.00
C TRP A 424 -1.67 0.45 -5.79
N ILE A 425 -2.18 -0.56 -5.09
CA ILE A 425 -2.53 -1.85 -5.70
C ILE A 425 -4.05 -1.93 -5.93
N GLU A 426 -4.46 -2.57 -7.01
CA GLU A 426 -5.86 -2.96 -7.22
C GLU A 426 -6.26 -3.96 -6.15
N ASN A 427 -7.29 -3.63 -5.36
CA ASN A 427 -7.60 -4.44 -4.20
C ASN A 427 -9.05 -4.35 -3.71
N ARG A 428 -9.59 -5.49 -3.27
CA ARG A 428 -10.94 -5.66 -2.71
C ARG A 428 -11.26 -4.79 -1.48
N ALA A 429 -10.27 -4.17 -0.81
CA ALA A 429 -10.58 -3.17 0.22
C ALA A 429 -11.24 -1.92 -0.35
N TYR A 430 -11.03 -1.63 -1.63
CA TYR A 430 -11.42 -0.38 -2.26
C TYR A 430 -12.46 -0.58 -3.36
N GLN A 431 -12.86 -1.82 -3.63
CA GLN A 431 -13.82 -2.15 -4.68
C GLN A 431 -14.64 -3.39 -4.36
N THR A 432 -15.91 -3.37 -4.74
CA THR A 432 -16.76 -4.58 -4.76
C THR A 432 -16.43 -5.49 -5.94
N THR A 433 -15.98 -4.93 -7.06
CA THR A 433 -15.59 -5.67 -8.26
C THR A 433 -14.40 -6.60 -7.98
N ALA A 434 -14.41 -7.77 -8.61
CA ALA A 434 -13.32 -8.71 -8.48
C ALA A 434 -12.02 -8.23 -9.10
N VAL A 435 -10.90 -8.46 -8.40
CA VAL A 435 -9.56 -8.22 -8.95
C VAL A 435 -9.29 -9.33 -9.96
N LYS A 436 -9.23 -9.00 -11.24
CA LYS A 436 -9.05 -10.01 -12.32
C LYS A 436 -7.59 -10.29 -12.61
N ASP A 437 -6.79 -9.24 -12.62
CA ASP A 437 -5.38 -9.26 -12.99
C ASP A 437 -4.53 -8.56 -11.93
N LEU A 438 -3.21 -8.75 -11.98
CA LEU A 438 -2.31 -8.03 -11.10
C LEU A 438 -2.11 -6.61 -11.65
N SER A 439 -2.84 -5.66 -11.09
CA SER A 439 -2.72 -4.24 -11.44
C SER A 439 -2.22 -3.44 -10.25
N PHE A 440 -1.18 -2.63 -10.44
CA PHE A 440 -0.72 -1.69 -9.42
C PHE A 440 -0.03 -0.48 -10.05
N ALA A 441 0.00 0.62 -9.30
CA ALA A 441 0.75 1.81 -9.63
C ALA A 441 1.78 2.10 -8.55
N ILE A 442 2.86 2.77 -8.94
CA ILE A 442 3.91 3.23 -8.04
C ILE A 442 4.19 4.70 -8.27
N THR A 443 4.66 5.39 -7.25
CA THR A 443 5.29 6.70 -7.44
C THR A 443 6.64 6.56 -8.13
N GLY A 444 7.01 7.56 -8.92
CA GLY A 444 8.38 7.71 -9.41
C GLY A 444 9.38 8.06 -8.31
N GLU A 445 10.63 8.24 -8.73
CA GLU A 445 11.81 8.47 -7.90
C GLU A 445 11.70 9.74 -7.05
N TYR A 446 11.83 9.64 -5.72
CA TYR A 446 11.95 10.82 -4.87
C TYR A 446 13.37 11.40 -4.88
N PRO A 447 13.55 12.74 -4.91
CA PRO A 447 12.54 13.79 -5.09
C PRO A 447 12.29 14.23 -6.55
N GLN A 448 13.02 13.68 -7.53
CA GLN A 448 13.06 14.26 -8.88
C GLN A 448 11.81 13.91 -9.71
N LYS A 449 11.24 12.73 -9.50
CA LYS A 449 10.16 12.13 -10.31
C LYS A 449 9.00 11.63 -9.45
N ASP A 450 8.89 12.05 -8.20
CA ASP A 450 7.78 11.63 -7.33
C ASP A 450 6.43 12.29 -7.72
N HIS A 451 6.45 13.24 -8.65
CA HIS A 451 5.28 13.71 -9.39
C HIS A 451 4.78 12.73 -10.46
N GLU A 452 5.59 11.74 -10.85
CA GLU A 452 5.20 10.69 -11.79
C GLU A 452 4.53 9.52 -11.06
N ILE A 453 3.55 8.91 -11.72
CA ILE A 453 2.91 7.65 -11.32
C ILE A 453 3.03 6.68 -12.48
N TRP A 454 3.57 5.50 -12.21
CA TRP A 454 3.80 4.46 -13.21
C TRP A 454 2.91 3.26 -12.92
N PHE A 455 2.17 2.82 -13.94
CA PHE A 455 1.23 1.70 -13.86
C PHE A 455 1.84 0.41 -14.40
N TYR A 456 1.54 -0.68 -13.71
CA TYR A 456 1.95 -2.04 -14.01
C TYR A 456 0.72 -2.92 -14.18
N SER A 457 0.72 -3.71 -15.24
CA SER A 457 -0.26 -4.76 -15.48
C SER A 457 0.46 -6.10 -15.67
N GLY A 458 0.11 -7.08 -14.84
CA GLY A 458 0.55 -8.45 -14.91
C GLY A 458 -0.60 -9.36 -15.33
N TYR A 459 -0.37 -10.19 -16.35
CA TYR A 459 -1.36 -11.12 -16.91
C TYR A 459 -0.77 -12.52 -17.08
N PHE A 460 -1.62 -13.53 -16.96
CA PHE A 460 -1.24 -14.92 -17.22
C PHE A 460 -1.34 -15.22 -18.72
N ARG A 461 -0.31 -15.86 -19.29
CA ARG A 461 -0.32 -16.37 -20.67
C ARG A 461 -0.46 -17.86 -20.72
#